data_AF-A0A2S8VY10-F1
#
_entry.id   AF-A0A2S8VY10-F1
#
_cell.length_a   1.000
_cell.length_b   1.000
_cell.length_c   1.000
_cell.angle_alpha   90.00
_cell.angle_beta   90.00
_cell.angle_gamma   90.00
#
_symmetry.space_group_name_H-M   'P 1'
#
loop_
_entity.id
_entity.type
_entity.pdbx_description
1 polymer ?
#
loop_
_entity_poly.entity_id
_entity_poly.type
_entity_poly.pdbx_seq_one_letter_code
_entity_poly.pdbx_strand_id
1 'polypeptide(L)'
;MASTDPSPLKRTIKKPQLHQMVPLADSTIWEMEKRGQFPRRFLLTPRCVVWDLAEVEAWLLLRRTKPIHRAPAPDVRKRISRPVRDADRSGEQPSRG
;
A
#
# COMPACT_ATOMS: atom_id res chain seq x y z
N MET A 1 -15.41 -40.64 -15.17
CA MET A 1 -14.49 -39.51 -15.41
C MET A 1 -14.29 -38.81 -14.09
N ALA A 2 -13.20 -39.11 -13.38
CA ALA A 2 -12.90 -38.57 -12.07
C ALA A 2 -11.96 -37.38 -12.25
N SER A 3 -12.40 -36.20 -11.84
CA SER A 3 -11.62 -34.97 -11.90
C SER A 3 -10.50 -35.00 -10.86
N THR A 4 -9.40 -35.65 -11.18
CA THR A 4 -8.10 -35.40 -10.55
C THR A 4 -7.55 -34.13 -11.18
N ASP A 5 -7.79 -32.99 -10.53
CA ASP A 5 -6.99 -31.79 -10.77
C ASP A 5 -5.72 -31.89 -9.91
N PRO A 6 -4.53 -32.10 -10.50
CA PRO A 6 -3.29 -32.17 -9.76
C PRO A 6 -2.76 -30.76 -9.49
N SER A 7 -3.43 -29.99 -8.62
CA SER A 7 -2.89 -28.75 -8.07
C SER A 7 -2.33 -29.02 -6.66
N PRO A 8 -1.00 -29.15 -6.49
CA PRO A 8 -0.39 -29.68 -5.29
C PRO A 8 -0.45 -28.64 -4.17
N LEU A 9 -1.14 -28.95 -3.06
CA LEU A 9 -0.99 -28.26 -1.76
C LEU A 9 -1.03 -26.72 -1.88
N LYS A 10 -2.23 -26.12 -1.82
CA LYS A 10 -2.45 -24.64 -1.79
C LYS A 10 -1.32 -23.95 -1.00
N ARG A 11 -0.40 -23.31 -1.72
CA ARG A 11 0.81 -22.75 -1.11
C ARG A 11 0.39 -21.61 -0.20
N THR A 12 0.68 -21.76 1.09
CA THR A 12 0.37 -20.75 2.09
C THR A 12 1.64 -20.01 2.46
N ILE A 13 1.52 -18.69 2.60
CA ILE A 13 2.62 -17.84 3.03
C ILE A 13 2.41 -17.40 4.47
N LYS A 14 3.48 -17.50 5.26
CA LYS A 14 3.53 -16.95 6.62
C LYS A 14 3.88 -15.47 6.56
N LYS A 15 3.55 -14.77 7.64
CA LYS A 15 3.87 -13.35 7.85
C LYS A 15 5.27 -12.88 7.38
N PRO A 16 6.40 -13.54 7.71
CA PRO A 16 7.71 -13.10 7.23
C PRO A 16 7.85 -13.21 5.70
N GLN A 17 7.29 -14.26 5.09
CA GLN A 17 7.33 -14.45 3.64
C GLN A 17 6.40 -13.47 2.92
N LEU A 18 5.24 -13.17 3.50
CA LEU A 18 4.36 -12.12 3.00
C LEU A 18 5.08 -10.77 2.95
N HIS A 19 5.83 -10.41 4.00
CA HIS A 19 6.58 -9.15 4.04
C HIS A 19 7.68 -9.07 2.96
N GLN A 20 8.28 -10.20 2.58
CA GLN A 20 9.26 -10.23 1.47
C GLN A 20 8.62 -9.90 0.12
N MET A 21 7.38 -10.35 -0.12
CA MET A 21 6.66 -10.11 -1.37
C MET A 21 5.95 -8.76 -1.38
N VAL A 22 5.39 -8.38 -0.25
CA VAL A 22 4.60 -7.17 -0.04
C VAL A 22 5.33 -6.35 1.04
N PRO A 23 6.17 -5.38 0.67
CA PRO A 23 6.89 -4.53 1.62
C PRO A 23 5.94 -3.48 2.22
N LEU A 24 4.86 -3.94 2.84
CA LEU A 24 3.90 -3.15 3.60
C LEU A 24 4.01 -3.49 5.08
N ALA A 25 3.74 -2.49 5.92
CA ALA A 25 3.67 -2.69 7.36
C ALA A 25 2.47 -3.57 7.73
N ASP A 26 2.61 -4.34 8.81
CA ASP A 26 1.55 -5.19 9.36
C ASP A 26 0.25 -4.42 9.62
N SER A 27 0.37 -3.18 10.11
CA SER A 27 -0.76 -2.29 10.37
C SER A 27 -1.50 -1.94 9.08
N THR A 28 -0.76 -1.70 7.98
CA THR A 28 -1.36 -1.44 6.67
C THR A 28 -2.07 -2.67 6.13
N ILE A 29 -1.48 -3.86 6.31
CA ILE A 29 -2.12 -5.13 5.93
C ILE A 29 -3.44 -5.30 6.71
N TRP A 30 -3.44 -5.04 8.02
CA TRP A 30 -4.66 -5.09 8.84
C TRP A 30 -5.71 -4.06 8.41
N GLU A 31 -5.31 -2.82 8.13
CA GLU A 31 -6.23 -1.79 7.63
C GLU A 31 -6.82 -2.15 6.26
N MET A 32 -6.01 -2.72 5.36
CA MET A 32 -6.49 -3.16 4.05
C MET A 32 -7.41 -4.37 4.17
N GLU A 33 -7.12 -5.33 5.06
CA GLU A 33 -8.02 -6.44 5.38
C GLU A 33 -9.36 -5.88 5.89
N LYS A 34 -9.33 -4.94 6.84
CA LYS A 34 -10.53 -4.32 7.40
C LYS A 34 -11.35 -3.58 6.34
N ARG A 35 -10.70 -3.00 5.32
CA ARG A 35 -11.34 -2.36 4.17
C ARG A 35 -11.77 -3.35 3.08
N GLY A 36 -11.53 -4.66 3.23
CA GLY A 36 -11.82 -5.68 2.22
C GLY A 36 -10.93 -5.58 0.98
N GLN A 37 -9.80 -4.89 1.08
CA GLN A 37 -8.85 -4.67 0.00
C GLN A 37 -7.67 -5.63 0.03
N PHE A 38 -7.57 -6.51 1.02
CA PHE A 38 -6.49 -7.48 1.15
C PHE A 38 -7.08 -8.90 1.26
N PRO A 39 -6.40 -9.94 0.75
CA PRO A 39 -6.86 -11.32 0.88
C PRO A 39 -7.11 -11.73 2.32
N ARG A 40 -8.12 -12.59 2.52
CA ARG A 40 -8.62 -12.95 3.84
C ARG A 40 -7.61 -13.86 4.54
N ARG A 41 -7.14 -13.44 5.71
CA ARG A 41 -6.25 -14.29 6.51
C ARG A 41 -7.01 -15.46 7.11
N PHE A 42 -6.31 -16.58 7.32
CA PHE A 42 -6.81 -17.68 8.13
C PHE A 42 -5.76 -18.15 9.13
N LEU A 43 -6.24 -18.69 10.24
CA LEU A 43 -5.39 -19.20 11.31
C LEU A 43 -5.11 -20.67 11.05
N LEU A 44 -3.83 -21.00 10.84
CA LEU A 44 -3.39 -22.39 10.85
C LEU A 44 -3.26 -22.91 12.28
N THR A 45 -2.85 -22.04 13.20
CA THR A 45 -2.78 -22.30 14.65
C THR A 45 -3.19 -21.04 15.43
N PRO A 46 -3.42 -21.09 16.76
CA PRO A 46 -3.84 -19.94 17.55
C PRO A 46 -2.91 -18.71 17.45
N ARG A 47 -1.66 -18.91 17.02
CA ARG A 47 -0.66 -17.85 16.84
C ARG A 47 -0.12 -17.75 15.40
N CYS A 48 -0.52 -18.64 14.49
CA CYS A 48 0.00 -18.69 13.12
C CYS A 48 -1.07 -18.24 12.14
N VAL A 49 -0.99 -16.96 11.76
CA VAL A 49 -1.76 -16.37 10.67
C VAL A 49 -1.05 -16.65 9.35
N VAL A 50 -1.79 -17.19 8.40
CA VAL A 50 -1.31 -17.47 7.04
C VAL A 50 -2.23 -16.85 6.01
N TRP A 51 -1.66 -16.63 4.83
CA TRP A 51 -2.37 -16.17 3.64
C TRP A 51 -2.19 -17.18 2.51
N ASP A 52 -3.16 -17.24 1.60
CA ASP A 52 -3.03 -18.00 0.38
C ASP A 52 -2.13 -17.24 -0.61
N LEU A 53 -1.13 -17.94 -1.18
CA LEU A 53 -0.20 -17.34 -2.12
C LEU A 53 -0.92 -16.83 -3.37
N ALA A 54 -1.85 -17.61 -3.91
CA ALA A 54 -2.52 -17.28 -5.16
C ALA A 54 -3.41 -16.04 -4.99
N GLU A 55 -4.07 -15.89 -3.85
CA GLU A 55 -4.84 -14.68 -3.55
C GLU A 55 -3.94 -13.43 -3.42
N VAL A 56 -2.77 -13.57 -2.80
CA VAL A 56 -1.80 -12.47 -2.66
C VAL A 56 -1.20 -12.08 -4.02
N GLU A 57 -0.90 -13.05 -4.88
CA GLU A 57 -0.46 -12.81 -6.26
C GLU A 57 -1.54 -12.13 -7.10
N ALA A 58 -2.79 -12.61 -7.02
CA ALA A 58 -3.93 -11.98 -7.71
C ALA A 58 -4.15 -10.54 -7.22
N TRP A 59 -3.97 -10.30 -5.92
CA TRP A 59 -4.04 -8.96 -5.35
C TRP A 59 -2.91 -8.04 -5.86
N LEU A 60 -1.68 -8.54 -5.97
CA LEU A 60 -0.56 -7.79 -6.55
C LEU A 60 -0.83 -7.42 -8.01
N LEU A 61 -1.42 -8.34 -8.79
CA LEU A 61 -1.84 -8.08 -10.18
C LEU A 61 -2.92 -7.00 -10.23
N LEU A 62 -3.92 -7.04 -9.35
CA LEU A 62 -4.97 -6.02 -9.25
C LEU A 62 -4.40 -4.65 -8.85
N ARG A 63 -3.40 -4.61 -7.96
CA ARG A 63 -2.67 -3.39 -7.59
C ARG A 63 -1.87 -2.82 -8.74
N ARG A 64 -1.27 -3.67 -9.57
CA ARG A 64 -0.53 -3.24 -10.76
C ARG A 64 -1.46 -2.62 -11.82
N THR A 65 -2.70 -3.12 -11.94
CA THR A 65 -3.68 -2.59 -12.89
C THR A 65 -4.43 -1.36 -12.38
N LYS A 66 -4.57 -1.21 -11.05
CA LYS A 66 -5.09 0.01 -10.40
C LYS A 66 -3.96 0.75 -9.69
N PRO A 67 -3.14 1.53 -10.42
CA PRO A 67 -2.10 2.34 -9.79
C PRO A 67 -2.76 3.32 -8.82
N ILE A 68 -2.48 3.16 -7.53
CA ILE A 68 -2.81 4.21 -6.56
C ILE A 68 -1.87 5.36 -6.85
N HIS A 69 -2.44 6.53 -7.16
CA HIS A 69 -1.69 7.75 -7.35
C HIS A 69 -0.87 8.01 -6.08
N ARG A 70 0.42 8.28 -6.26
CA ARG A 70 1.32 8.60 -5.14
C ARG A 70 0.66 9.70 -4.29
N ALA A 71 0.76 9.56 -2.97
CA ALA A 71 0.30 10.61 -2.07
C ALA A 71 0.89 11.94 -2.56
N PRO A 72 0.07 13.00 -2.71
CA PRO A 72 0.56 14.29 -3.17
C PRO A 72 1.69 14.73 -2.24
N ALA A 73 2.72 15.34 -2.81
CA ALA A 73 3.84 15.85 -2.02
C ALA A 73 3.30 16.72 -0.87
N PRO A 74 3.81 16.55 0.36
CA PRO A 74 3.29 17.30 1.50
C PRO A 74 3.44 18.80 1.24
N ASP A 75 2.34 19.53 1.39
CA ASP A 75 2.30 20.97 1.17
C ASP A 75 3.23 21.66 2.18
N VAL A 76 4.38 22.13 1.69
CA VAL A 76 5.44 22.72 2.51
C VAL A 76 5.03 24.02 3.20
N ARG A 77 3.98 24.70 2.72
CA ARG A 77 3.45 25.93 3.33
C ARG A 77 2.66 25.62 4.60
N LYS A 78 2.19 24.38 4.78
CA LYS A 78 1.53 23.90 6.01
C LYS A 78 2.50 23.41 7.08
N ARG A 79 3.82 23.52 6.86
CA ARG A 79 4.82 22.99 7.79
C ARG A 79 4.98 23.90 9.01
N ILE A 80 4.52 23.42 10.16
CA ILE A 80 4.60 24.14 11.46
C ILE A 80 6.06 24.43 11.86
N SER A 81 6.98 23.48 11.64
CA SER A 81 8.37 23.61 12.11
C SER A 81 9.27 24.48 11.22
N ARG A 82 8.94 24.66 9.93
CA ARG A 82 9.72 25.46 8.96
C ARG A 82 8.80 26.05 7.89
N PRO A 83 8.06 27.13 8.20
CA PRO A 83 7.20 27.78 7.23
C PRO A 83 8.04 28.42 6.11
N VAL A 84 7.58 28.29 4.87
CA VAL A 84 8.19 28.97 3.71
C VAL A 84 7.86 30.46 3.83
N ARG A 85 8.88 31.32 3.90
CA ARG A 85 8.71 32.78 3.80
C ARG A 85 8.22 33.10 2.39
N ASP A 86 7.02 33.68 2.27
CA ASP A 86 6.59 34.33 1.03
C ASP A 86 7.58 35.46 0.72
N ALA A 87 8.32 35.30 -0.38
CA ALA A 87 9.13 36.39 -0.90
C ALA A 87 8.16 37.39 -1.52
N ASP A 88 7.77 38.38 -0.71
CA ASP A 88 7.00 39.55 -1.10
C ASP A 88 7.65 40.19 -2.33
N ARG A 89 6.99 40.03 -3.49
CA ARG A 89 7.32 40.72 -4.73
C ARG A 89 6.56 42.05 -4.74
N SER A 90 6.87 42.94 -3.79
CA SER A 90 6.52 44.36 -3.91
C SER A 90 7.71 45.11 -4.49
N GLY A 91 7.94 44.89 -5.78
CA GLY A 91 8.82 45.70 -6.61
C GLY A 91 7.97 46.51 -7.59
N GLU A 92 7.09 47.36 -7.06
CA GLU A 92 6.38 48.38 -7.83
C GLU A 92 7.36 49.51 -8.16
N GLN A 93 7.87 49.55 -9.40
CA GLN A 93 8.22 50.76 -10.17
C GLN A 93 8.30 50.32 -11.66
N PRO A 94 7.81 51.09 -12.67
CA PRO A 94 8.21 52.48 -12.87
C PRO A 94 7.17 53.44 -13.49
N SER A 95 7.27 54.74 -13.18
CA SER A 95 6.66 55.82 -13.98
C SER A 95 7.69 56.91 -14.22
N ARG A 96 8.28 56.92 -15.42
CA ARG A 96 9.14 57.99 -15.96
C ARG A 96 8.26 59.20 -16.29
N GLY A 97 8.61 60.36 -15.74
CA GLY A 97 8.23 61.67 -16.26
C GLY A 97 9.18 62.12 -17.37
#